data_AF-A0A2I0DB39-F1
#
_entry.id   AF-A0A2I0DB39-F1
#
_cell.length_a   1.000
_cell.length_b   1.000
_cell.length_c   1.000
_cell.angle_alpha   90.00
_cell.angle_beta   90.00
_cell.angle_gamma   90.00
#
_symmetry.space_group_name_H-M   'P 1'
#
loop_
_entity.id
_entity.type
_entity.pdbx_description
1 polymer ?
#
loop_
_entity_poly.entity_id
_entity_poly.type
_entity_poly.pdbx_seq_one_letter_code
_entity_poly.pdbx_strand_id
1 'polypeptide(L)'
;CSYAGLTPVIRQSGSRVKGRPRISKIGNQKLRNLLFMCSFNACKYNKACREIYERIVAKGKSKKLALIAVCNTLLKQAFATAKSGLIYDKEYRSTLVRN
;
A
#
# COMPACT_ATOMS: atom_id res chain seq x y z
N CYS A 1 -3.82 -8.47 1.70
CA CYS A 1 -3.10 -7.74 0.63
C CYS A 1 -2.84 -8.58 -0.62
N SER A 2 -2.55 -9.88 -0.51
CA SER A 2 -2.31 -10.75 -1.67
C SER A 2 -3.51 -10.84 -2.62
N TYR A 3 -4.73 -10.86 -2.08
CA TYR A 3 -5.97 -10.92 -2.87
C TYR A 3 -6.26 -9.66 -3.70
N ALA A 4 -5.67 -8.52 -3.31
CA ALA A 4 -5.80 -7.25 -4.03
C ALA A 4 -4.68 -7.07 -5.09
N GLY A 5 -3.78 -8.04 -5.27
CA GLY A 5 -2.70 -7.97 -6.26
C GLY A 5 -1.76 -6.76 -6.10
N LEU A 6 -1.57 -6.26 -4.88
CA LEU A 6 -0.62 -5.19 -4.57
C LEU A 6 0.71 -5.71 -4.01
N THR A 7 0.80 -7.02 -3.79
CA THR A 7 1.97 -7.66 -3.18
C THR A 7 3.06 -7.88 -4.23
N PRO A 8 4.33 -7.60 -3.94
CA PRO A 8 5.42 -7.87 -4.86
C PRO A 8 5.60 -9.38 -5.06
N VAL A 9 5.78 -9.78 -6.32
CA VAL A 9 6.17 -11.13 -6.74
C VAL A 9 7.65 -11.07 -7.11
N ILE A 10 8.44 -11.87 -6.40
CA ILE A 10 9.86 -12.08 -6.70
C ILE A 10 9.94 -13.24 -7.67
N ARG A 11 10.57 -13.02 -8.83
CA ARG A 11 10.79 -14.07 -9.82
C ARG A 11 12.25 -14.49 -9.75
N GLN A 12 12.50 -15.60 -9.06
CA GLN A 12 13.81 -16.20 -8.90
C GLN A 12 13.79 -17.63 -9.46
N SER A 13 14.75 -17.96 -10.33
CA SER A 13 14.99 -19.33 -10.81
C SER A 13 16.48 -19.62 -10.66
N GLY A 14 16.78 -20.63 -9.84
CA GLY A 14 18.15 -20.97 -9.45
C GLY A 14 18.93 -19.81 -8.81
N SER A 15 20.26 -19.86 -8.94
CA SER A 15 21.18 -18.85 -8.40
C SER A 15 21.39 -17.65 -9.32
N ARG A 16 21.09 -17.75 -10.63
CA ARG A 16 21.42 -16.74 -11.65
C ARG A 16 20.25 -15.85 -12.08
N VAL A 17 19.00 -16.30 -12.04
CA VAL A 17 17.88 -15.49 -12.54
C VAL A 17 17.29 -14.67 -11.39
N LYS A 18 17.68 -13.40 -11.28
CA LYS A 18 17.06 -12.40 -10.38
C LYS A 18 16.26 -11.40 -11.21
N GLY A 19 15.00 -11.71 -11.49
CA GLY A 19 14.11 -10.79 -12.20
C GLY A 19 13.72 -9.58 -11.33
N ARG A 20 13.51 -8.42 -11.96
CA ARG A 20 13.00 -7.23 -11.24
C ARG A 20 11.64 -7.57 -10.58
N PRO A 21 11.47 -7.36 -9.27
CA PRO A 21 10.22 -7.65 -8.60
C PRO A 21 9.09 -6.76 -9.17
N ARG A 22 7.94 -7.36 -9.40
CA ARG A 22 6.73 -6.70 -9.95
C ARG A 22 5.55 -6.96 -9.04
N ILE A 23 4.54 -6.10 -9.05
CA ILE A 23 3.30 -6.40 -8.36
C ILE A 23 2.63 -7.64 -8.95
N SER A 24 2.00 -8.44 -8.09
CA SER A 24 1.19 -9.56 -8.52
C SER A 24 0.04 -9.09 -9.39
N LYS A 25 -0.25 -9.80 -10.48
CA LYS A 25 -1.50 -9.60 -11.24
C LYS A 25 -2.63 -10.47 -10.72
N ILE A 26 -2.37 -11.30 -9.71
CA ILE A 26 -3.36 -12.17 -9.07
C ILE A 26 -4.30 -11.29 -8.24
N GLY A 27 -5.61 -11.42 -8.48
CA GLY A 27 -6.65 -10.61 -7.83
C GLY A 27 -7.40 -9.68 -8.79
N ASN A 28 -8.28 -8.83 -8.24
CA ASN A 28 -9.17 -8.00 -9.05
C ASN A 28 -8.43 -6.79 -9.68
N GLN A 29 -8.38 -6.76 -11.02
CA GLN A 29 -7.75 -5.68 -11.79
C GLN A 29 -8.46 -4.32 -11.60
N LYS A 30 -9.80 -4.30 -11.50
CA LYS A 30 -10.56 -3.06 -11.29
C LYS A 30 -10.23 -2.44 -9.93
N LEU A 31 -10.19 -3.27 -8.88
CA LEU A 31 -9.83 -2.84 -7.53
C LEU A 31 -8.42 -2.22 -7.49
N ARG A 32 -7.46 -2.86 -8.18
CA ARG A 32 -6.08 -2.34 -8.28
C ARG A 32 -6.01 -0.98 -8.95
N ASN A 33 -6.71 -0.82 -10.08
CA ASN A 33 -6.73 0.45 -10.80
C ASN A 33 -7.38 1.54 -9.94
N LEU A 34 -8.49 1.23 -9.28
CA LEU A 34 -9.17 2.16 -8.38
C LEU A 34 -8.26 2.60 -7.23
N LEU A 35 -7.64 1.67 -6.52
CA LEU A 35 -6.71 1.99 -5.42
C LEU A 35 -5.51 2.81 -5.90
N PHE A 36 -5.01 2.51 -7.10
CA PHE A 36 -3.94 3.31 -7.70
C PHE A 36 -4.38 4.75 -7.96
N MET A 37 -5.58 4.97 -8.50
CA MET A 37 -6.14 6.31 -8.68
C MET A 37 -6.40 7.02 -7.34
N CYS A 38 -6.92 6.31 -6.34
CA CYS A 38 -7.10 6.83 -4.98
C CYS A 38 -5.78 7.26 -4.33
N SER A 39 -4.68 6.56 -4.61
CA SER A 39 -3.37 6.87 -4.02
C SER A 39 -2.87 8.27 -4.36
N PHE A 40 -3.18 8.80 -5.55
CA PHE A 40 -2.81 10.17 -5.93
C PHE A 40 -3.54 11.21 -5.07
N ASN A 41 -4.85 11.05 -4.90
CA ASN A 41 -5.64 11.93 -4.04
C ASN A 41 -5.24 11.79 -2.57
N ALA A 42 -4.98 10.57 -2.11
CA ALA A 42 -4.53 10.32 -0.74
C ALA A 42 -3.18 11.00 -0.45
N CYS A 43 -2.24 11.04 -1.40
CA CYS A 43 -0.99 11.78 -1.23
C CYS A 43 -1.20 13.30 -1.09
N LYS A 44 -2.29 13.86 -1.62
CA LYS A 44 -2.60 15.29 -1.53
C LYS A 44 -3.30 15.66 -0.23
N TYR A 45 -4.31 14.87 0.17
CA TYR A 45 -5.20 15.21 1.28
C TYR A 45 -4.86 14.49 2.60
N ASN A 46 -4.23 13.32 2.54
CA ASN A 46 -3.89 12.54 3.72
C ASN A 46 -2.40 12.69 4.05
N LYS A 47 -2.09 13.40 5.14
CA LYS A 47 -0.71 13.66 5.60
C LYS A 47 0.07 12.36 5.84
N ALA A 48 -0.53 11.35 6.47
CA ALA A 48 0.13 10.08 6.73
C ALA A 48 0.49 9.34 5.42
N CYS A 49 -0.38 9.39 4.41
CA CYS A 49 -0.09 8.84 3.09
C CYS A 49 1.03 9.60 2.38
N ARG A 50 1.03 10.94 2.48
CA ARG A 50 2.07 11.80 1.91
C ARG A 50 3.45 11.51 2.52
N GLU A 51 3.52 11.40 3.85
CA GLU A 51 4.75 11.10 4.57
C GLU A 51 5.33 9.73 4.17
N ILE A 52 4.48 8.71 3.98
CA ILE A 52 4.92 7.40 3.49
C ILE A 52 5.50 7.51 2.07
N TYR A 53 4.82 8.24 1.19
CA TYR A 53 5.28 8.46 -0.17
C TYR A 53 6.64 9.16 -0.19
N GLU A 54 6.75 10.31 0.48
CA GLU A 54 7.97 11.11 0.57
C GLU A 54 9.12 10.30 1.18
N ARG A 55 8.87 9.54 2.26
CA ARG A 55 9.87 8.67 2.89
C ARG A 55 10.42 7.62 1.94
N ILE A 56 9.59 7.04 1.09
CA ILE A 56 10.02 6.01 0.13
C ILE A 56 10.79 6.64 -1.03
N VAL A 57 10.35 7.80 -1.52
CA VAL A 57 11.03 8.55 -2.59
C VAL A 57 12.39 9.06 -2.10
N ALA A 58 12.47 9.58 -0.87
CA ALA A 58 13.73 10.01 -0.24
C ALA A 58 14.75 8.88 -0.12
N LYS A 59 14.31 7.62 0.01
CA LYS A 59 15.16 6.42 -0.04
C LYS A 59 15.63 6.05 -1.46
N GLY A 60 15.41 6.91 -2.46
CA GLY A 60 15.79 6.68 -3.86
C GLY A 60 14.97 5.59 -4.57
N LYS A 61 13.82 5.18 -4.01
CA LYS A 61 12.95 4.18 -4.65
C LYS A 61 12.07 4.84 -5.71
N SER A 62 11.58 4.05 -6.67
CA SER A 62 10.75 4.57 -7.74
C SER A 62 9.42 5.15 -7.21
N LYS A 63 8.97 6.26 -7.80
CA LYS A 63 7.69 6.91 -7.46
C LYS A 63 6.51 5.93 -7.53
N LYS A 64 6.52 5.03 -8.52
CA LYS A 64 5.50 3.98 -8.67
C LYS A 64 5.48 3.02 -7.46
N LEU A 65 6.63 2.64 -6.94
CA LEU A 65 6.73 1.79 -5.74
C LEU A 65 6.18 2.53 -4.52
N ALA A 66 6.49 3.82 -4.38
CA ALA A 66 5.95 4.65 -3.32
C ALA A 66 4.41 4.72 -3.38
N LEU A 67 3.81 4.91 -4.56
CA LEU A 67 2.35 4.89 -4.73
C LEU A 67 1.74 3.54 -4.38
N ILE A 68 2.36 2.43 -4.79
CA ILE A 68 1.89 1.08 -4.43
C ILE A 68 1.91 0.86 -2.90
N ALA A 69 2.92 1.41 -2.21
CA ALA A 69 2.96 1.37 -0.75
C ALA A 69 1.80 2.17 -0.13
N VAL A 70 1.46 3.34 -0.68
CA VAL A 70 0.28 4.11 -0.28
C VAL A 70 -1.00 3.33 -0.52
N CYS A 71 -1.16 2.66 -1.68
CA CYS A 71 -2.30 1.79 -1.94
C CYS A 71 -2.47 0.70 -0.86
N ASN A 72 -1.36 0.10 -0.43
CA ASN A 72 -1.37 -0.92 0.62
C ASN A 72 -1.82 -0.34 1.97
N THR A 73 -1.41 0.88 2.30
CA THR A 73 -1.88 1.60 3.50
C THR A 73 -3.37 1.88 3.44
N LEU A 74 -3.88 2.40 2.32
CA LEU A 74 -5.31 2.66 2.12
C LEU A 74 -6.14 1.39 2.24
N LEU A 75 -5.68 0.29 1.64
CA LEU A 75 -6.38 -1.00 1.73
C LEU A 75 -6.47 -1.49 3.19
N LYS A 76 -5.39 -1.33 3.97
CA LYS A 76 -5.39 -1.69 5.40
C LYS A 76 -6.33 -0.79 6.21
N GLN A 77 -6.35 0.50 5.94
CA GLN A 77 -7.27 1.45 6.59
C GLN A 77 -8.72 1.07 6.32
N ALA A 78 -9.08 0.88 5.04
CA ALA A 78 -10.43 0.48 4.64
C ALA A 78 -10.86 -0.86 5.27
N PHE A 79 -9.95 -1.84 5.33
CA PHE A 79 -10.24 -3.11 5.99
C PHE A 79 -10.39 -2.96 7.50
N ALA A 80 -9.57 -2.14 8.15
CA ALA A 80 -9.65 -1.89 9.59
C ALA A 80 -10.95 -1.19 9.98
N THR A 81 -11.39 -0.17 9.23
CA THR A 81 -12.66 0.52 9.46
C THR A 81 -13.84 -0.39 9.21
N ALA A 82 -13.82 -1.17 8.11
CA ALA A 82 -14.88 -2.13 7.81
C ALA A 82 -15.01 -3.22 8.90
N LYS A 83 -13.89 -3.69 9.46
CA LYS A 83 -13.90 -4.71 10.50
C LYS A 83 -14.30 -4.17 11.88
N SER A 84 -13.86 -2.97 12.23
CA SER A 84 -14.15 -2.36 13.54
C SER A 84 -15.54 -1.72 13.63
N GLY A 85 -16.16 -1.40 12.48
CA GLY A 85 -17.42 -0.64 12.45
C GLY A 85 -17.26 0.83 12.84
N LEU A 86 -16.03 1.28 13.12
CA LEU A 86 -15.73 2.66 13.51
C LEU A 86 -15.55 3.54 12.28
N ILE A 87 -15.96 4.79 12.42
CA ILE A 87 -15.73 5.83 11.41
C ILE A 87 -14.21 6.08 11.32
N TYR A 88 -13.72 6.30 10.10
CA TYR A 88 -12.32 6.64 9.89
C TYR A 88 -11.96 7.93 10.62
N ASP A 89 -11.00 7.85 11.54
CA ASP A 89 -10.40 8.99 12.21
C ASP A 89 -8.93 9.12 11.80
N LYS A 90 -8.56 10.32 11.34
CA LYS A 90 -7.21 10.67 10.89
C LYS A 90 -6.19 10.69 12.04
N GLU A 91 -6.64 11.01 13.25
CA GLU A 91 -5.80 11.07 14.46
C GLU A 91 -5.90 9.79 15.29
N TYR A 92 -6.54 8.75 14.76
CA TYR A 92 -6.76 7.50 15.49
C TYR A 92 -5.43 6.90 15.96
N ARG A 93 -5.24 6.87 17.28
CA ARG A 93 -4.13 6.19 17.94
C ARG A 93 -4.61 4.87 18.49
N SER A 94 -4.06 3.77 17.99
CA SER A 94 -4.36 2.44 18.53
C SER A 94 -3.90 2.38 19.99
N THR A 95 -4.82 2.19 20.93
CA THR A 95 -4.56 1.93 22.35
C THR A 95 -4.13 0.47 22.55
N LEU A 96 -3.13 0.00 21.81
CA LEU A 96 -2.47 -1.25 22.15
C LEU A 96 -1.66 -0.99 23.42
N VAL A 97 -2.26 -1.39 24.55
CA VAL A 97 -1.64 -1.46 25.87
C VAL A 97 -0.29 -2.16 25.71
N ARG A 98 0.79 -1.47 26.11
CA ARG A 98 2.09 -2.10 26.35
C ARG A 98 1.88 -3.07 27.52
N ASN A 99 1.86 -4.37 27.23
CA ASN A 99 2.24 -5.38 28.21
C ASN A 99 3.74 -5.64 28.05
#